data_AF-A0A6I1NS36-F1
#
_entry.id   AF-A0A6I1NS36-F1
#
_cell.length_a   1.000
_cell.length_b   1.000
_cell.length_c   1.000
_cell.angle_alpha   90.00
_cell.angle_beta   90.00
_cell.angle_gamma   90.00
#
_symmetry.space_group_name_H-M   'P 1'
#
loop_
_entity.id
_entity.type
_entity.pdbx_description
1 polymer ?
#
loop_
_entity_poly.entity_id
_entity_poly.type
_entity_poly.pdbx_seq_one_letter_code
_entity_poly.pdbx_strand_id
1 'polypeptide(L)'
;ITAVDGNKIKDFNYWQSRAALAWDLELDDELQLALEKMLAIKGSLNTGDESELIDLYRTRDPHKALQLTVDSWRQGHSPQRLVAALQLAQELQDWPLVVDLLKEAEQYPGASDQSQVLAARAALAVQQGQTDLALRLYQQGLSRFPDDNTFRERLLWLYVDLGRTGEIKPLLQQ
;
A
#
# COMPACT_ATOMS: atom_id res chain seq x y z
N ILE A 1 -16.68 5.67 41.50
CA ILE A 1 -17.09 4.76 40.41
C ILE A 1 -15.84 3.99 40.04
N THR A 2 -15.78 2.70 40.38
CA THR A 2 -14.66 1.82 40.05
C THR A 2 -14.55 1.76 38.53
N ALA A 3 -13.41 2.18 37.98
CA ALA A 3 -13.15 2.08 36.55
C ALA A 3 -13.28 0.60 36.16
N VAL A 4 -14.28 0.29 35.33
CA VAL A 4 -14.35 -1.01 34.68
C VAL A 4 -13.05 -1.14 33.89
N ASP A 5 -12.29 -2.20 34.17
CA ASP A 5 -11.08 -2.52 33.40
C ASP A 5 -11.49 -2.84 31.96
N GLY A 6 -11.55 -1.78 31.14
CA GLY A 6 -12.09 -1.81 29.79
C GLY A 6 -11.38 -2.82 28.89
N ASN A 7 -10.18 -3.26 29.27
CA ASN A 7 -9.44 -4.30 28.56
C ASN A 7 -10.07 -5.70 28.61
N LYS A 8 -11.03 -5.95 29.51
CA LYS A 8 -11.71 -7.25 29.64
C LYS A 8 -13.03 -7.35 28.87
N ILE A 9 -13.47 -6.26 28.24
CA ILE A 9 -14.73 -6.25 27.49
C ILE A 9 -14.51 -6.98 26.16
N LYS A 10 -15.27 -8.07 25.96
CA LYS A 10 -15.25 -8.89 24.73
C LYS A 10 -16.49 -8.68 23.85
N ASP A 11 -17.34 -7.72 24.20
CA ASP A 11 -18.55 -7.41 23.45
C ASP A 11 -18.19 -6.55 22.22
N PHE A 12 -18.45 -7.08 21.03
CA PHE A 12 -18.21 -6.38 19.77
C PHE A 12 -19.05 -5.10 19.66
N ASN A 13 -20.32 -5.12 20.08
CA ASN A 13 -21.23 -3.98 19.93
C ASN A 13 -20.81 -2.81 20.81
N TYR A 14 -20.22 -3.11 21.98
CA TYR A 14 -19.60 -2.09 22.83
C TYR A 14 -18.45 -1.39 22.11
N TRP A 15 -17.51 -2.16 21.53
CA TRP A 15 -16.36 -1.58 20.83
C TRP A 15 -16.76 -0.86 19.55
N GLN A 16 -17.77 -1.36 18.83
CA GLN A 16 -18.34 -0.67 17.68
C GLN A 16 -18.94 0.69 18.05
N SER A 17 -19.70 0.75 19.15
CA SER A 17 -20.27 2.01 19.63
C SER A 17 -19.17 2.99 20.09
N ARG A 18 -18.10 2.47 20.72
CA ARG A 18 -16.95 3.28 21.14
C ARG A 18 -16.16 3.80 19.94
N ALA A 19 -15.96 2.99 18.90
CA ALA A 19 -15.30 3.42 17.66
C ALA A 19 -16.07 4.55 16.98
N ALA A 20 -17.40 4.40 16.84
CA ALA A 20 -18.24 5.45 16.26
C ALA A 20 -18.17 6.77 17.05
N LEU A 21 -18.23 6.70 18.38
CA LEU A 21 -18.08 7.90 19.22
C LEU A 21 -16.67 8.51 19.13
N ALA A 22 -15.63 7.70 19.09
CA ALA A 22 -14.26 8.17 18.96
C ALA A 22 -14.02 8.87 17.61
N TRP A 23 -14.61 8.33 16.53
CA TRP A 23 -14.63 8.97 15.21
C TRP A 23 -15.31 10.34 15.25
N ASP A 24 -16.53 10.40 15.79
CA ASP A 24 -17.32 11.64 15.88
C ASP A 24 -16.62 12.74 16.72
N LEU A 25 -15.76 12.33 17.66
CA LEU A 25 -15.01 13.23 18.54
C LEU A 25 -13.55 13.44 18.11
N GLU A 26 -13.12 12.88 16.97
CA GLU A 26 -11.75 12.97 16.45
C GLU A 26 -10.69 12.49 17.47
N LEU A 27 -11.01 11.41 18.19
CA LEU A 27 -10.14 10.80 19.21
C LEU A 27 -9.37 9.62 18.64
N ASP A 28 -8.31 9.89 17.88
CA ASP A 28 -7.51 8.89 17.16
C ASP A 28 -7.01 7.72 18.03
N ASP A 29 -6.55 8.00 19.26
CA ASP A 29 -6.08 6.96 20.20
C ASP A 29 -7.19 6.00 20.62
N GLU A 30 -8.38 6.56 20.87
CA GLU A 30 -9.56 5.80 21.29
C GLU A 30 -10.15 5.02 20.12
N LEU A 31 -10.13 5.62 18.93
CA LEU A 31 -10.56 4.99 17.69
C LEU A 31 -9.66 3.80 17.37
N GLN A 32 -8.34 3.99 17.39
CA GLN A 32 -7.37 2.92 17.16
C GLN A 32 -7.60 1.75 18.13
N LEU A 33 -7.69 2.03 19.43
CA LEU A 33 -7.95 1.01 20.45
C LEU A 33 -9.25 0.25 20.18
N ALA A 34 -10.33 0.94 19.83
CA ALA A 34 -11.62 0.31 19.57
C ALA A 34 -11.58 -0.59 18.34
N LEU A 35 -10.95 -0.14 17.25
CA LEU A 35 -10.77 -0.90 16.02
C LEU A 35 -9.87 -2.14 16.23
N GLU A 36 -8.78 -2.01 16.98
CA GLU A 36 -7.92 -3.14 17.36
C GLU A 36 -8.71 -4.22 18.13
N LYS A 37 -9.58 -3.81 19.07
CA LYS A 37 -10.41 -4.74 19.85
C LYS A 37 -11.46 -5.40 18.97
N MET A 38 -12.09 -4.67 18.06
CA MET A 38 -13.04 -5.21 17.09
C MET A 38 -12.38 -6.25 16.19
N LEU A 39 -11.18 -5.95 15.67
CA LEU A 39 -10.37 -6.87 14.87
C LEU A 39 -10.01 -8.13 15.66
N ALA A 40 -9.56 -7.98 16.92
CA ALA A 40 -9.20 -9.12 17.77
C ALA A 40 -10.40 -10.02 18.13
N ILE A 41 -11.62 -9.46 18.24
CA ILE A 41 -12.83 -10.21 18.59
C ILE A 41 -13.39 -10.95 17.37
N LYS A 42 -13.47 -10.29 16.22
CA LYS A 42 -14.15 -10.81 15.02
C LYS A 42 -13.20 -11.51 14.05
N GLY A 43 -11.90 -11.22 14.13
CA GLY A 43 -10.87 -11.66 13.19
C GLY A 43 -10.80 -10.85 11.90
N SER A 44 -11.77 -9.95 11.66
CA SER A 44 -11.77 -9.02 10.53
C SER A 44 -12.58 -7.76 10.84
N LEU A 45 -12.24 -6.67 10.16
CA LEU A 45 -13.00 -5.42 10.15
C LEU A 45 -13.80 -5.30 8.85
N ASN A 46 -14.77 -4.38 8.83
CA ASN A 46 -15.35 -3.97 7.55
C ASN A 46 -14.33 -3.11 6.79
N THR A 47 -14.53 -2.89 5.49
CA THR A 47 -13.57 -2.18 4.63
C THR A 47 -13.30 -0.72 5.08
N GLY A 48 -14.29 -0.04 5.65
CA GLY A 48 -14.14 1.31 6.19
C GLY A 48 -13.25 1.29 7.44
N ASP A 49 -13.69 0.58 8.48
CA ASP A 49 -12.97 0.40 9.75
C ASP A 49 -11.52 -0.08 9.54
N GLU A 50 -11.31 -1.00 8.59
CA GLU A 50 -9.97 -1.48 8.25
C GLU A 50 -9.11 -0.39 7.61
N SER A 51 -9.68 0.43 6.73
CA SER A 51 -8.96 1.53 6.08
C SER A 51 -8.59 2.61 7.09
N GLU A 52 -9.52 2.96 7.98
CA GLU A 52 -9.23 3.91 9.07
C GLU A 52 -8.13 3.39 9.99
N LEU A 53 -8.17 2.10 10.36
CA LEU A 53 -7.10 1.51 11.18
C LEU A 53 -5.74 1.55 10.48
N ILE A 54 -5.69 1.22 9.18
CA ILE A 54 -4.46 1.31 8.38
C ILE A 54 -3.93 2.75 8.35
N ASP A 55 -4.81 3.73 8.15
CA ASP A 55 -4.42 5.14 8.05
C ASP A 55 -3.92 5.70 9.38
N LEU A 56 -4.53 5.32 10.51
CA LEU A 56 -4.04 5.64 11.87
C LEU A 56 -2.62 5.12 12.11
N TYR A 57 -2.28 3.93 11.58
CA TYR A 57 -0.93 3.38 11.71
C TYR A 57 0.07 3.95 10.70
N ARG A 58 -0.36 4.52 9.58
CA ARG A 58 0.56 4.92 8.48
C ARG A 58 1.70 5.81 8.95
N THR A 59 1.44 6.72 9.89
CA THR A 59 2.45 7.62 10.46
C THR A 59 3.05 7.10 11.77
N ARG A 60 2.28 6.35 12.57
CA ARG A 60 2.66 5.89 13.90
C ARG A 60 3.52 4.64 13.89
N ASP A 61 3.14 3.68 13.05
CA ASP A 61 3.80 2.40 12.86
C ASP A 61 3.56 1.92 11.42
N PRO A 62 4.37 2.39 10.45
CA PRO A 62 4.18 2.03 9.05
C PRO A 62 4.38 0.53 8.79
N HIS A 63 5.13 -0.19 9.65
CA HIS A 63 5.23 -1.64 9.54
C HIS A 63 3.92 -2.32 9.93
N LYS A 64 3.20 -1.81 10.94
CA LYS A 64 1.87 -2.31 11.29
C LYS A 64 0.84 -2.00 10.20
N ALA A 65 0.88 -0.80 9.63
CA ALA A 65 0.04 -0.43 8.49
C ALA A 65 0.28 -1.35 7.29
N LEU A 66 1.55 -1.66 7.00
CA LEU A 66 1.94 -2.60 5.95
C LEU A 66 1.39 -4.00 6.22
N GLN A 67 1.55 -4.52 7.43
CA GLN A 67 1.03 -5.82 7.81
C GLN A 67 -0.49 -5.92 7.57
N LEU A 68 -1.26 -4.94 8.06
CA LEU A 68 -2.71 -4.91 7.90
C LEU A 68 -3.11 -4.84 6.42
N THR A 69 -2.39 -4.05 5.62
CA THR A 69 -2.67 -3.90 4.19
C THR A 69 -2.39 -5.20 3.42
N VAL A 70 -1.29 -5.90 3.74
CA VAL A 70 -0.93 -7.19 3.15
C VAL A 70 -1.94 -8.27 3.53
N ASP A 71 -2.35 -8.33 4.80
CA ASP A 71 -3.35 -9.29 5.27
C ASP A 71 -4.69 -9.07 4.53
N SER A 72 -5.11 -7.80 4.37
CA SER A 72 -6.30 -7.42 3.61
C SER A 72 -6.21 -7.84 2.13
N TRP A 73 -5.06 -7.63 1.49
CA TRP A 73 -4.81 -8.10 0.12
C TRP A 73 -4.92 -9.62 0.02
N ARG A 74 -4.27 -10.38 0.90
CA ARG A 74 -4.27 -11.85 0.85
C ARG A 74 -5.63 -12.47 1.14
N GLN A 75 -6.48 -11.77 1.89
CA GLN A 75 -7.84 -12.22 2.15
C GLN A 75 -8.80 -11.86 1.01
N GLY A 76 -8.77 -10.60 0.56
CA GLY A 76 -9.78 -10.05 -0.34
C GLY A 76 -9.38 -9.98 -1.81
N HIS A 77 -8.09 -10.08 -2.12
CA HIS A 77 -7.51 -9.93 -3.46
C HIS A 77 -7.93 -8.62 -4.16
N SER A 78 -8.14 -7.56 -3.37
CA SER A 78 -8.47 -6.23 -3.88
C SER A 78 -7.25 -5.59 -4.55
N PRO A 79 -7.32 -5.21 -5.85
CA PRO A 79 -6.20 -4.53 -6.53
C PRO A 79 -5.72 -3.28 -5.79
N GLN A 80 -6.64 -2.53 -5.16
CA GLN A 80 -6.30 -1.33 -4.40
C GLN A 80 -5.44 -1.64 -3.17
N ARG A 81 -5.74 -2.74 -2.47
CA ARG A 81 -4.94 -3.20 -1.32
C ARG A 81 -3.56 -3.68 -1.75
N LEU A 82 -3.44 -4.39 -2.88
CA LEU A 82 -2.14 -4.75 -3.44
C LEU A 82 -1.29 -3.52 -3.74
N VAL A 83 -1.87 -2.52 -4.43
CA VAL A 83 -1.16 -1.30 -4.79
C VAL A 83 -0.67 -0.57 -3.54
N ALA A 84 -1.51 -0.42 -2.53
CA ALA A 84 -1.13 0.18 -1.25
C ALA A 84 -0.01 -0.60 -0.55
N ALA A 85 -0.09 -1.94 -0.52
CA ALA A 85 0.94 -2.79 0.07
C ALA A 85 2.28 -2.65 -0.67
N LEU A 86 2.26 -2.65 -2.01
CA LEU A 86 3.47 -2.47 -2.83
C LEU A 86 4.11 -1.10 -2.62
N GLN A 87 3.31 -0.04 -2.52
CA GLN A 87 3.82 1.31 -2.27
C GLN A 87 4.51 1.38 -0.91
N LEU A 88 3.83 0.95 0.15
CA LEU A 88 4.37 1.01 1.50
C LEU A 88 5.57 0.07 1.72
N ALA A 89 5.57 -1.11 1.09
CA ALA A 89 6.73 -2.01 1.11
C ALA A 89 7.96 -1.37 0.41
N GLN A 90 7.78 -0.68 -0.72
CA GLN A 90 8.86 0.04 -1.38
C GLN A 90 9.39 1.21 -0.53
N GLU A 91 8.50 1.97 0.11
CA GLU A 91 8.88 3.06 1.03
C GLU A 91 9.69 2.55 2.22
N LEU A 92 9.30 1.41 2.78
CA LEU A 92 10.00 0.73 3.88
C LEU A 92 11.22 -0.09 3.41
N GLN A 93 11.51 -0.09 2.10
CA GLN A 93 12.56 -0.88 1.47
C GLN A 93 12.48 -2.40 1.75
N ASP A 94 11.28 -2.92 2.00
CA ASP A 94 11.01 -4.35 2.15
C ASP A 94 10.90 -5.03 0.78
N TRP A 95 12.03 -5.08 0.07
CA TRP A 95 12.13 -5.68 -1.25
C TRP A 95 11.77 -7.18 -1.31
N PRO A 96 12.10 -8.01 -0.29
CA PRO A 96 11.58 -9.37 -0.24
C PRO A 96 10.06 -9.44 -0.31
N LEU A 97 9.36 -8.60 0.46
CA LEU A 97 7.90 -8.54 0.39
C LEU A 97 7.39 -8.03 -0.96
N VAL A 98 8.06 -7.04 -1.58
CA VAL A 98 7.72 -6.57 -2.93
C VAL A 98 7.77 -7.73 -3.94
N VAL A 99 8.80 -8.56 -3.88
CA VAL A 99 8.92 -9.74 -4.76
C VAL A 99 7.75 -10.70 -4.54
N ASP A 100 7.42 -11.00 -3.28
CA ASP A 100 6.32 -11.91 -2.95
C ASP A 100 4.97 -11.37 -3.43
N LEU A 101 4.67 -10.09 -3.17
CA LEU A 101 3.44 -9.43 -3.60
C LEU A 101 3.30 -9.39 -5.13
N LEU A 102 4.39 -9.10 -5.84
CA LEU A 102 4.38 -9.10 -7.31
C LEU A 102 4.13 -10.48 -7.89
N LYS A 103 4.65 -11.54 -7.25
CA LYS A 103 4.42 -12.93 -7.63
C LYS A 103 2.99 -13.38 -7.31
N GLU A 104 2.45 -12.97 -6.17
CA GLU A 104 1.04 -13.20 -5.83
C GLU A 104 0.11 -12.54 -6.87
N ALA A 105 0.41 -11.30 -7.29
CA ALA A 105 -0.39 -10.55 -8.25
C ALA A 105 -0.55 -11.23 -9.61
N GLU A 106 0.42 -12.04 -10.06
CA GLU A 106 0.35 -12.79 -11.33
C GLU A 106 -0.86 -13.73 -11.41
N GLN A 107 -1.36 -14.19 -10.26
CA GLN A 107 -2.52 -15.07 -10.16
C GLN A 107 -3.85 -14.32 -10.31
N TYR A 108 -3.83 -12.98 -10.26
CA TYR A 108 -5.00 -12.12 -10.25
C TYR A 108 -4.89 -11.06 -11.36
N PRO A 109 -5.44 -11.32 -12.56
CA PRO A 109 -5.29 -10.40 -13.71
C PRO A 109 -5.70 -8.95 -13.41
N GLY A 110 -6.83 -8.75 -12.71
CA GLY A 110 -7.29 -7.40 -12.35
C GLY A 110 -6.34 -6.64 -11.41
N ALA A 111 -5.49 -7.35 -10.66
CA ALA A 111 -4.43 -6.76 -9.85
C ALA A 111 -3.13 -6.62 -10.66
N SER A 112 -2.72 -7.65 -11.41
CA SER A 112 -1.51 -7.61 -12.24
C SER A 112 -1.55 -6.53 -13.34
N ASP A 113 -2.72 -6.14 -13.81
CA ASP A 113 -2.89 -5.15 -14.88
C ASP A 113 -2.88 -3.70 -14.41
N GLN A 114 -2.79 -3.46 -13.09
CA GLN A 114 -2.68 -2.10 -12.55
C GLN A 114 -1.37 -1.44 -12.96
N SER A 115 -1.42 -0.14 -13.29
CA SER A 115 -0.23 0.62 -13.68
C SER A 115 0.83 0.61 -12.59
N GLN A 116 0.40 0.73 -11.33
CA GLN A 116 1.29 0.74 -10.17
C GLN A 116 1.99 -0.60 -9.95
N VAL A 117 1.37 -1.72 -10.35
CA VAL A 117 2.02 -3.04 -10.30
C VAL A 117 3.11 -3.14 -11.36
N LEU A 118 2.89 -2.60 -12.56
CA LEU A 118 3.94 -2.50 -13.58
C LEU A 118 5.08 -1.57 -13.12
N ALA A 119 4.76 -0.44 -12.50
CA ALA A 119 5.76 0.46 -11.93
C ALA A 119 6.58 -0.20 -10.82
N ALA A 120 5.95 -1.00 -9.95
CA ALA A 120 6.63 -1.77 -8.92
C ALA A 120 7.57 -2.85 -9.51
N ARG A 121 7.16 -3.54 -10.58
CA ARG A 121 8.03 -4.47 -11.33
C ARG A 121 9.27 -3.76 -11.89
N ALA A 122 9.08 -2.56 -12.45
CA ALA A 122 10.19 -1.75 -12.96
C ALA A 122 11.11 -1.27 -11.83
N ALA A 123 10.56 -0.84 -10.70
CA ALA A 123 11.33 -0.44 -9.52
C ALA A 123 12.15 -1.61 -8.94
N LEU A 124 11.59 -2.82 -8.89
CA LEU A 124 12.31 -4.03 -8.52
C LEU A 124 13.48 -4.30 -9.47
N ALA A 125 13.29 -4.14 -10.79
CA ALA A 125 14.36 -4.30 -11.76
C ALA A 125 15.49 -3.27 -11.56
N VAL A 126 15.16 -2.01 -11.20
CA VAL A 126 16.17 -1.01 -10.81
C VAL A 126 16.93 -1.47 -9.57
N GLN A 127 16.22 -1.90 -8.52
CA GLN A 127 16.83 -2.36 -7.28
C GLN A 127 17.79 -3.54 -7.49
N GLN A 128 17.46 -4.44 -8.41
CA GLN A 128 18.28 -5.61 -8.74
C GLN A 128 19.43 -5.30 -9.72
N GLY A 129 19.60 -4.04 -10.13
CA GLY A 129 20.61 -3.63 -11.12
C GLY A 129 20.31 -4.10 -12.55
N GLN A 130 19.07 -4.52 -12.82
CA GLN A 130 18.61 -4.99 -14.12
C GLN A 130 18.15 -3.80 -14.98
N THR A 131 19.08 -2.89 -15.26
CA THR A 131 18.80 -1.59 -15.91
C THR A 131 18.02 -1.72 -17.22
N ASP A 132 18.39 -2.65 -18.09
CA ASP A 132 17.71 -2.82 -19.39
C ASP A 132 16.27 -3.30 -19.22
N LEU A 133 16.01 -4.15 -18.22
CA LEU A 133 14.65 -4.58 -17.89
C LEU A 133 13.83 -3.42 -17.32
N ALA A 134 14.41 -2.65 -16.38
CA ALA A 134 13.75 -1.49 -15.80
C ALA A 134 13.32 -0.47 -16.87
N LEU A 135 14.24 -0.14 -17.80
CA LEU A 135 13.95 0.76 -18.92
C LEU A 135 12.80 0.24 -19.78
N ARG A 136 12.83 -1.04 -20.16
CA ARG A 136 11.76 -1.65 -20.95
C ARG A 136 10.41 -1.59 -20.25
N LEU A 137 10.37 -1.94 -18.95
CA LEU A 137 9.14 -1.93 -18.17
C LEU A 137 8.57 -0.53 -18.00
N TYR A 138 9.41 0.48 -17.72
CA TYR A 138 8.93 1.85 -17.62
C TYR A 138 8.47 2.42 -18.97
N GLN A 139 9.17 2.13 -20.07
CA GLN A 139 8.74 2.54 -21.42
C GLN A 139 7.43 1.87 -21.84
N GLN A 140 7.26 0.60 -21.50
CA GLN A 140 5.99 -0.12 -21.68
C GLN A 140 4.87 0.55 -20.88
N GLY A 141 5.15 0.93 -19.63
CA GLY A 141 4.20 1.64 -18.77
C GLY A 141 3.79 2.99 -19.34
N LEU A 142 4.75 3.79 -19.80
CA LEU A 142 4.49 5.07 -20.47
C LEU A 142 3.61 4.90 -21.72
N SER A 143 3.82 3.81 -22.48
CA SER A 143 3.04 3.53 -23.68
C SER A 143 1.62 3.03 -23.38
N ARG A 144 1.46 2.22 -22.32
CA ARG A 144 0.18 1.61 -21.93
C ARG A 144 -0.68 2.56 -21.10
N PHE A 145 -0.06 3.44 -20.32
CA PHE A 145 -0.70 4.36 -19.39
C PHE A 145 -0.15 5.79 -19.59
N PRO A 146 -0.44 6.42 -20.75
CA PRO A 146 0.15 7.73 -21.09
C PRO A 146 -0.25 8.86 -20.13
N ASP A 147 -1.40 8.73 -19.47
CA ASP A 147 -1.89 9.70 -18.48
C ASP A 147 -1.30 9.50 -17.08
N ASP A 148 -0.61 8.39 -16.83
CA ASP A 148 0.06 8.10 -15.56
C ASP A 148 1.48 8.66 -15.58
N ASN A 149 1.66 9.84 -14.97
CA ASN A 149 2.94 10.54 -14.97
C ASN A 149 4.05 9.78 -14.23
N THR A 150 3.71 8.78 -13.42
CA THR A 150 4.68 7.97 -12.66
C THR A 150 5.76 7.40 -13.57
N PHE A 151 5.39 6.89 -14.75
CA PHE A 151 6.36 6.30 -15.67
C PHE A 151 7.31 7.33 -16.27
N ARG A 152 6.78 8.51 -16.63
CA ARG A 152 7.57 9.63 -17.16
C ARG A 152 8.58 10.10 -16.11
N GLU A 153 8.14 10.31 -14.88
CA GLU A 153 8.99 10.75 -13.77
C GLU A 153 10.08 9.72 -13.45
N ARG A 154 9.72 8.44 -13.34
CA ARG A 154 10.69 7.37 -13.04
C ARG A 154 11.71 7.17 -14.17
N LEU A 155 11.29 7.29 -15.44
CA LEU A 155 12.21 7.27 -16.58
C LEU A 155 13.16 8.46 -16.57
N LEU A 156 12.65 9.66 -16.27
CA LEU A 156 13.47 10.86 -16.18
C LEU A 156 14.60 10.67 -15.17
N TRP A 157 14.27 10.24 -13.95
CA TRP A 157 15.26 9.99 -12.91
C TRP A 157 16.23 8.87 -13.28
N LEU A 158 15.75 7.77 -13.84
CA LEU A 158 16.61 6.67 -14.28
C LEU A 158 17.57 7.12 -15.39
N TYR A 159 17.15 7.97 -16.33
CA TYR A 159 18.05 8.52 -17.35
C TYR A 159 19.09 9.47 -16.76
N VAL A 160 18.75 10.24 -15.73
CA VAL A 160 19.71 11.07 -14.99
C VAL A 160 20.77 10.18 -14.33
N ASP A 161 20.35 9.14 -13.60
CA ASP A 161 21.25 8.21 -12.90
C ASP A 161 22.19 7.48 -13.87
N LEU A 162 21.72 7.18 -15.07
CA LEU A 162 22.50 6.52 -16.13
C LEU A 162 23.32 7.49 -17.00
N GLY A 163 23.24 8.81 -16.77
CA GLY A 163 23.90 9.83 -17.59
C GLY A 163 23.37 9.95 -19.03
N ARG A 164 22.16 9.45 -19.30
CA ARG A 164 21.53 9.43 -20.64
C ARG A 164 20.76 10.71 -20.93
N THR A 165 21.43 11.85 -20.87
CA THR A 165 20.79 13.18 -21.03
C THR A 165 20.13 13.39 -22.40
N GLY A 166 20.56 12.65 -23.44
CA GLY A 166 19.93 12.67 -24.76
C GLY A 166 18.48 12.16 -24.78
N GLU A 167 18.15 11.21 -23.89
CA GLU A 167 16.82 10.60 -23.79
C GLU A 167 15.83 11.46 -22.99
N ILE A 168 16.32 12.45 -22.24
CA ILE A 168 15.51 13.32 -21.39
C ILE A 168 14.67 14.31 -22.22
N LYS A 169 15.27 14.93 -23.25
CA LYS A 169 14.59 15.98 -24.03
C LYS A 169 13.28 15.49 -24.70
N PRO A 170 13.25 14.34 -25.39
CA PRO A 170 12.02 13.82 -25.98
C PRO A 170 10.93 13.55 -24.92
N LEU A 171 11.33 13.10 -23.73
CA LEU A 171 10.42 12.74 -22.65
C LEU A 171 9.69 13.96 -22.06
N LEU A 172 10.31 15.14 -22.07
CA LEU A 172 9.74 16.40 -21.58
C LEU A 172 8.79 17.08 -22.59
N GLN A 173 8.79 16.63 -23.84
CA GLN A 173 7.99 17.22 -24.93
C GLN A 173 6.68 16.49 -25.18
N GLN A 174 6.43 15.38 -24.46
CA GLN A 174 5.21 14.58 -24.50
C GLN A 174 4.30 14.98 -23.35
#